data_AF-A0A1F9NMN1-F1
#
_entry.id   AF-A0A1F9NMN1-F1
#
_cell.length_a   1.000
_cell.length_b   1.000
_cell.length_c   1.000
_cell.angle_alpha   90.00
_cell.angle_beta   90.00
_cell.angle_gamma   90.00
#
_symmetry.space_group_name_H-M   'P 1'
#
loop_
_entity.id
_entity.type
_entity.pdbx_description
1 polymer ?
#
loop_
_entity_poly.entity_id
_entity_poly.type
_entity_poly.pdbx_seq_one_letter_code
_entity_poly.pdbx_strand_id
1 'polypeptide(L)'
;MVYLEHGDTTPDNNLAENAIRPFVIGRKNWLFSGTPEGAQASACLYSLIETAKANNLEPYKYFRYLLEKSPFISSETELASLLPMNLRSKDLVMEIAATGV
;
A
#
# COMPACT_ATOMS: atom_id res chain seq x y z
N MET A 1 -2.90 13.95 -27.04
CA MET A 1 -1.45 13.64 -27.02
C MET A 1 -0.97 13.99 -25.62
N VAL A 2 -1.04 13.02 -24.69
CA VAL A 2 -1.06 13.27 -23.23
C VAL A 2 0.14 14.09 -22.73
N TYR A 3 1.31 13.93 -23.37
CA TYR A 3 2.55 14.61 -22.98
C TYR A 3 2.63 16.11 -23.33
N LEU A 4 1.80 16.61 -24.25
CA LEU A 4 1.75 18.05 -24.57
C LEU A 4 0.84 18.81 -23.60
N GLU A 5 -0.06 18.10 -22.92
CA GLU A 5 -1.07 18.66 -22.02
C GLU A 5 -0.60 18.61 -20.55
N HIS A 6 0.31 17.69 -20.22
CA HIS A 6 0.81 17.43 -18.86
C HIS A 6 2.34 17.40 -18.82
N GLY A 7 2.98 18.57 -18.68
CA GLY A 7 4.44 18.72 -18.63
C GLY A 7 5.11 18.15 -17.38
N ASP A 8 4.32 17.74 -16.39
CA ASP A 8 4.70 16.99 -15.21
C ASP A 8 4.86 15.48 -15.47
N THR A 9 4.35 14.99 -16.60
CA THR A 9 4.51 13.58 -16.99
C THR A 9 5.79 13.39 -17.78
N THR A 10 6.70 12.57 -17.26
CA THR A 10 7.84 12.13 -18.04
C THR A 10 7.46 10.94 -18.93
N PRO A 11 8.06 10.80 -20.13
CA PRO A 11 7.80 9.66 -21.02
C PRO A 11 8.47 8.36 -20.54
N ASP A 12 9.14 8.37 -19.38
CA ASP A 12 9.80 7.22 -18.80
C ASP A 12 8.94 6.53 -17.72
N ASN A 13 9.10 5.22 -17.59
CA ASN A 13 8.40 4.39 -16.61
C ASN A 13 9.27 4.09 -15.37
N ASN A 14 10.38 4.80 -15.16
CA ASN A 14 11.38 4.46 -14.16
C ASN A 14 10.78 4.41 -12.74
N LEU A 15 9.84 5.30 -12.44
CA LEU A 15 9.16 5.32 -11.14
C LEU A 15 8.42 4.01 -10.87
N ALA A 16 7.65 3.53 -11.84
CA ALA A 16 6.90 2.27 -11.74
C ALA A 16 7.85 1.06 -11.66
N GLU A 17 8.92 1.04 -12.47
CA GLU A 17 9.93 -0.02 -12.43
C GLU A 17 10.68 -0.07 -11.10
N ASN A 18 11.03 1.11 -10.55
CA ASN A 18 11.68 1.22 -9.24
C ASN A 18 10.76 0.71 -8.13
N ALA A 19 9.47 1.01 -8.18
CA ALA A 19 8.48 0.54 -7.21
C ALA A 19 8.29 -0.98 -7.23
N ILE A 20 8.28 -1.61 -8.42
CA ILE A 20 8.07 -3.07 -8.53
C ILE A 20 9.36 -3.88 -8.32
N ARG A 21 10.55 -3.29 -8.49
CA ARG A 21 11.84 -4.02 -8.41
C ARG A 21 12.05 -4.79 -7.09
N PRO A 22 11.75 -4.24 -5.90
CA PRO A 22 11.86 -4.99 -4.63
C PRO A 22 10.97 -6.24 -4.59
N PHE A 23 9.75 -6.15 -5.15
CA PHE A 23 8.85 -7.29 -5.28
C PHE A 23 9.43 -8.36 -6.21
N VAL A 24 9.97 -7.96 -7.36
CA VAL A 24 10.57 -8.89 -8.35
C VAL A 24 11.76 -9.65 -7.76
N ILE A 25 12.54 -9.00 -6.89
CA ILE A 25 13.64 -9.65 -6.16
C ILE A 25 13.09 -10.56 -5.07
N GLY A 26 12.09 -10.10 -4.30
CA GLY A 26 11.46 -10.85 -3.22
C GLY A 26 10.79 -12.15 -3.70
N ARG A 27 9.99 -12.09 -4.77
CA ARG A 27 9.29 -13.27 -5.33
C ARG A 27 10.22 -14.42 -5.71
N LYS A 28 11.48 -14.13 -6.08
CA LYS A 28 12.48 -15.16 -6.41
C LYS A 28 12.91 -15.95 -5.16
N ASN A 29 12.77 -15.35 -3.98
CA ASN A 29 13.13 -15.93 -2.69
C ASN A 29 11.92 -16.45 -1.89
N TRP A 30 10.69 -16.22 -2.36
CA TRP A 30 9.48 -16.70 -1.69
C TRP A 30 9.12 -18.11 -2.19
N LEU A 31 9.21 -19.08 -1.28
CA LEU A 31 8.97 -20.51 -1.54
C LEU A 31 7.55 -20.84 -2.06
N PHE A 32 6.59 -19.91 -1.95
CA PHE A 32 5.17 -20.16 -2.23
C PHE A 32 4.55 -19.21 -3.27
N SER A 33 5.36 -18.51 -4.06
CA SER A 33 4.88 -17.54 -5.07
C SER A 33 4.70 -18.14 -6.46
N GLY A 34 3.94 -19.23 -6.55
CA GLY A 34 3.77 -20.00 -7.80
C GLY A 34 2.38 -19.95 -8.44
N THR A 35 1.35 -19.44 -7.75
CA THR A 35 -0.04 -19.48 -8.25
C THR A 35 -0.49 -18.11 -8.79
N PRO A 36 -1.37 -18.08 -9.81
CA PRO A 36 -1.97 -16.83 -10.33
C PRO A 36 -2.72 -16.05 -9.24
N GLU A 37 -3.42 -16.74 -8.34
CA GLU A 37 -4.16 -16.14 -7.24
C GLU A 37 -3.22 -15.46 -6.24
N GLY A 38 -2.08 -16.11 -5.95
CA GLY A 38 -1.03 -15.53 -5.10
C GLY A 38 -0.37 -14.32 -5.74
N ALA A 39 -0.18 -14.32 -7.06
CA ALA A 39 0.30 -13.17 -7.80
C ALA A 39 -0.69 -11.99 -7.75
N GLN A 40 -1.99 -12.26 -7.90
CA GLN A 40 -3.05 -11.23 -7.80
C GLN A 40 -3.12 -10.65 -6.38
N ALA A 41 -3.13 -11.48 -5.35
CA ALA A 41 -3.16 -11.04 -3.96
C ALA A 41 -1.92 -10.20 -3.62
N SER A 42 -0.75 -10.63 -4.08
CA SER A 42 0.48 -9.86 -3.90
C SER A 42 0.42 -8.52 -4.63
N ALA A 43 -0.02 -8.49 -5.90
CA ALA A 43 -0.16 -7.25 -6.66
C ALA A 43 -1.09 -6.25 -5.95
N CYS A 44 -2.21 -6.72 -5.38
CA CYS A 44 -3.11 -5.89 -4.57
C CYS A 44 -2.39 -5.31 -3.35
N LEU A 45 -1.69 -6.15 -2.57
CA LEU A 45 -0.96 -5.74 -1.37
C LEU A 45 0.11 -4.69 -1.68
N TYR A 46 0.95 -4.94 -2.70
CA TYR A 46 2.02 -4.02 -3.10
C TYR A 46 1.46 -2.70 -3.65
N SER A 47 0.36 -2.75 -4.41
CA SER A 47 -0.32 -1.53 -4.86
C SER A 47 -0.79 -0.69 -3.67
N LEU A 48 -1.32 -1.33 -2.62
CA LEU A 48 -1.76 -0.64 -1.41
C LEU A 48 -0.57 -0.03 -0.63
N ILE A 49 0.55 -0.76 -0.54
CA ILE A 49 1.80 -0.25 0.07
C ILE A 49 2.31 0.98 -0.66
N GLU A 50 2.42 0.91 -1.99
CA GLU A 50 2.91 2.04 -2.79
C GLU A 50 1.94 3.23 -2.74
N THR A 51 0.63 2.98 -2.70
CA THR A 51 -0.36 4.05 -2.48
C THR A 51 -0.21 4.70 -1.11
N ALA A 52 0.06 3.93 -0.04
CA ALA A 52 0.31 4.47 1.28
C ALA A 52 1.59 5.33 1.31
N LYS A 53 2.67 4.88 0.68
CA LYS A 53 3.91 5.66 0.54
C LYS A 53 3.68 6.96 -0.24
N ALA A 54 2.93 6.90 -1.34
CA ALA A 54 2.57 8.08 -2.14
C ALA A 54 1.77 9.12 -1.33
N ASN A 55 0.99 8.68 -0.35
CA ASN A 55 0.26 9.55 0.58
C ASN A 55 1.09 9.96 1.83
N ASN A 56 2.41 9.70 1.85
CA ASN A 56 3.31 9.97 2.98
C ASN A 56 2.89 9.25 4.28
N LEU A 57 2.25 8.09 4.14
CA LEU A 57 1.91 7.22 5.27
C LEU A 57 3.00 6.17 5.42
N GLU A 58 3.35 5.87 6.68
CA GLU A 58 4.26 4.78 6.98
C GLU A 58 3.51 3.45 6.79
N PRO A 59 3.94 2.56 5.86
CA PRO A 59 3.13 1.42 5.46
C PRO A 59 2.76 0.50 6.61
N TYR A 60 3.67 0.22 7.55
CA TYR A 60 3.39 -0.72 8.64
C TYR A 60 2.35 -0.16 9.61
N LYS A 61 2.42 1.11 9.98
CA LYS A 61 1.35 1.79 10.75
C LYS A 61 0.00 1.76 10.04
N TYR A 62 -0.01 2.05 8.73
CA TYR A 62 -1.24 2.02 7.94
C TYR A 62 -1.87 0.63 7.92
N PHE A 63 -1.09 -0.43 7.64
CA PHE A 63 -1.61 -1.79 7.63
C PHE A 63 -2.10 -2.25 9.00
N ARG A 64 -1.41 -1.88 10.07
CA ARG A 64 -1.87 -2.20 11.43
C ARG A 64 -3.22 -1.55 11.70
N TYR A 65 -3.34 -0.25 11.44
CA TYR A 65 -4.58 0.50 11.60
C TYR A 65 -5.72 -0.10 10.77
N LEU A 66 -5.45 -0.43 9.50
CA LEU A 66 -6.41 -1.07 8.61
C LEU A 66 -6.89 -2.41 9.15
N LEU A 67 -5.97 -3.28 9.59
CA LEU A 67 -6.30 -4.61 10.11
C LEU A 67 -6.98 -4.57 11.48
N GLU A 68 -6.65 -3.59 12.33
CA GLU A 68 -7.33 -3.36 13.61
C GLU A 68 -8.75 -2.87 13.42
N LYS A 69 -9.03 -2.02 12.41
CA LYS A 69 -10.35 -1.45 12.15
C LYS A 69 -11.24 -2.31 11.26
N SER A 70 -10.65 -3.06 10.33
CA SER A 70 -11.34 -3.93 9.36
C SER A 70 -12.43 -4.82 9.97
N PRO A 71 -12.22 -5.56 11.08
CA PRO A 71 -13.24 -6.46 11.63
C PRO A 71 -14.45 -5.72 12.24
N PHE A 72 -14.33 -4.42 12.52
CA PHE A 72 -15.42 -3.62 13.12
C PHE A 72 -16.26 -2.89 12.07
N ILE A 73 -15.85 -2.92 10.80
CA ILE A 73 -16.53 -2.22 9.71
C ILE A 73 -17.63 -3.11 9.14
N SER A 74 -18.81 -2.53 8.97
CA SER A 74 -19.96 -3.21 8.34
C SER A 74 -20.37 -2.59 7.01
N SER A 75 -19.85 -1.40 6.68
CA SER A 75 -20.25 -0.61 5.50
C SER A 75 -19.09 -0.35 4.55
N GLU A 76 -19.37 -0.40 3.24
CA GLU A 76 -18.39 -0.08 2.19
C GLU A 76 -17.90 1.37 2.27
N THR A 77 -18.75 2.28 2.74
CA THR A 77 -18.37 3.69 2.96
C THR A 77 -17.35 3.87 4.08
N GLU A 78 -17.46 3.09 5.16
CA GLU A 78 -16.49 3.07 6.26
C GLU A 78 -15.17 2.46 5.79
N LEU A 79 -15.21 1.40 4.98
CA LEU A 79 -14.01 0.83 4.38
C LEU A 79 -13.30 1.85 3.47
N ALA A 80 -14.05 2.58 2.64
CA ALA A 80 -13.50 3.62 1.79
C ALA A 80 -12.82 4.73 2.60
N SER A 81 -13.34 5.06 3.78
CA SER A 81 -12.73 6.06 4.68
C SER A 81 -11.35 5.63 5.21
N LEU A 82 -11.07 4.32 5.26
CA LEU A 82 -9.77 3.79 5.67
C LEU A 82 -8.74 3.73 4.54
N LEU A 83 -9.10 4.12 3.31
CA LEU A 83 -8.14 4.12 2.21
C LEU A 83 -7.01 5.12 2.45
N PRO A 84 -5.81 4.89 1.90
CA PRO A 84 -4.63 5.70 2.19
C PRO A 84 -4.79 7.18 1.78
N MET A 85 -5.68 7.44 0.81
CA MET A 85 -6.02 8.77 0.31
C MET A 85 -6.80 9.63 1.31
N ASN A 86 -7.50 8.99 2.24
CA ASN A 86 -8.39 9.65 3.20
C ASN A 86 -7.75 9.81 4.59
N LEU A 87 -6.59 9.18 4.81
CA LEU A 87 -5.89 9.18 6.08
C LEU A 87 -4.70 10.14 6.08
N ARG A 88 -4.39 10.69 7.25
CA ARG A 88 -3.18 11.50 7.49
C ARG A 88 -2.30 10.79 8.50
N SER A 89 -1.02 11.12 8.52
CA SER A 89 -0.06 10.52 9.47
C SER A 89 -0.45 10.74 10.95
N LYS A 90 -1.28 11.74 11.25
CA LYS A 90 -1.83 12.03 12.58
C LYS A 90 -2.90 11.03 13.02
N ASP A 91 -3.61 10.43 12.07
CA ASP A 91 -4.69 9.47 12.34
C ASP A 91 -4.11 8.07 12.64
N LEU A 92 -2.85 7.85 12.25
CA LEU A 92 -2.07 6.64 12.49
C LEU A 92 -1.25 6.70 13.79
N VAL A 93 -1.55 7.65 14.69
CA VAL A 93 -0.87 7.75 15.98
C VAL A 93 -1.23 6.53 16.81
N MET A 94 -0.20 5.76 17.14
CA MET A 94 -0.37 4.56 17.94
C MET A 94 -0.17 4.93 19.40
N GLU A 95 -1.18 4.68 20.22
CA GLU A 95 -0.93 4.44 21.63
C GLU A 95 -0.06 3.18 21.69
N ILE A 96 1.21 3.36 22.03
CA ILE A 96 2.09 2.24 22.33
C ILE A 96 1.51 1.62 23.60
N ALA A 97 0.62 0.64 23.45
CA ALA A 97 0.36 -0.31 24.51
C ALA A 97 1.73 -0.90 24.84
N ALA A 98 2.28 -0.49 25.97
CA ALA A 98 3.58 -0.93 26.45
C ALA A 98 3.52 -2.46 26.57
N THR A 99 3.98 -3.16 25.54
CA THR A 99 4.21 -4.59 25.63
C THR A 99 5.46 -4.77 26.47
N GLY A 100 5.26 -4.80 27.79
CA GLY A 100 6.24 -5.27 28.73
C GLY A 100 6.51 -6.74 28.46
N VAL A 101 7.71 -7.02 27.98
CA VAL A 101 8.45 -8.27 28.22
C VAL A 101 9.87 -7.85 28.57
#